data_AF-A0A5J4N5P7-F1
#
_entry.id   AF-A0A5J4N5P7-F1
#
_cell.length_a   1.000
_cell.length_b   1.000
_cell.length_c   1.000
_cell.angle_alpha   90.00
_cell.angle_beta   90.00
_cell.angle_gamma   90.00
#
_symmetry.space_group_name_H-M   'P 1'
#
loop_
_entity.id
_entity.type
_entity.pdbx_description
1 polymer ?
#
loop_
_entity_poly.entity_id
_entity_poly.type
_entity_poly.pdbx_seq_one_letter_code
_entity_poly.pdbx_strand_id
1 'polypeptide(L)'
;MFFYRTMDLLVFEHALLRMASKHTQSCDLDSISVYPLTRGSPVCLPSGFRHLTHGKFVRLYEVIPKFGNTEKRPTRRAEVAGQLLFSAEDRLKFLRRHLSREFIQLALYRFALETCFGLPVYHQDPKISIPSGNVLVDLGAGGINSNPTVGKLLSSSHTLVIGADLYHSWSCLPSSPIIRLTCDLVKQQTIPLRNECADFIVSISFIQWLTASTGDKSTILNAFLSEVARLLRSGGQCVLQFYPQSGADINLVCHKLTRVHPHLSGCRIISRPLLNRGLKVFIYARRID
;
A
#
# COMPACT_ATOMS: atom_id res chain seq x y z
N MET A 1 25.73 21.53 -24.61
CA MET A 1 25.74 22.43 -23.43
C MET A 1 24.38 22.27 -22.74
N PHE A 2 24.31 21.42 -21.71
CA PHE A 2 23.07 21.07 -20.98
C PHE A 2 23.06 21.80 -19.63
N PHE A 3 22.28 22.88 -19.53
CA PHE A 3 22.08 23.63 -18.28
C PHE A 3 20.58 23.94 -18.07
N TYR A 4 19.72 22.93 -18.13
CA TYR A 4 18.31 23.05 -17.72
C TYR A 4 17.83 21.70 -17.15
N ARG A 5 18.20 21.38 -15.90
CA ARG A 5 17.55 20.27 -15.15
C ARG A 5 17.69 20.30 -13.63
N THR A 6 18.41 21.27 -13.06
CA THR A 6 18.67 21.36 -11.61
C THR A 6 17.82 22.40 -10.87
N MET A 7 17.14 23.32 -11.58
CA MET A 7 16.32 24.35 -10.93
C MET A 7 14.94 23.85 -10.46
N ASP A 8 14.39 22.79 -11.05
CA ASP A 8 13.06 22.29 -10.68
C ASP A 8 13.00 21.60 -9.31
N LEU A 9 14.11 21.00 -8.84
CA LEU A 9 14.17 20.30 -7.55
C LEU A 9 14.21 21.27 -6.35
N LEU A 10 14.91 22.40 -6.49
CA LEU A 10 15.05 23.40 -5.41
C LEU A 10 13.78 24.23 -5.22
N VAL A 11 13.11 24.60 -6.32
CA VAL A 11 11.79 25.27 -6.26
C VAL A 11 10.73 24.33 -5.64
N PHE A 12 10.88 23.03 -5.89
CA PHE A 12 10.01 21.97 -5.37
C PHE A 12 10.16 21.75 -3.85
N GLU A 13 11.38 21.75 -3.31
CA GLU A 13 11.60 21.69 -1.85
C GLU A 13 11.11 22.95 -1.12
N HIS A 14 11.25 24.12 -1.75
CA HIS A 14 10.81 25.39 -1.16
C HIS A 14 9.28 25.53 -1.12
N ALA A 15 8.56 24.95 -2.09
CA ALA A 15 7.11 24.86 -2.09
C ALA A 15 6.59 23.92 -0.99
N LEU A 16 7.30 22.81 -0.73
CA LEU A 16 7.00 21.86 0.36
C LEU A 16 7.12 22.51 1.74
N LEU A 17 8.19 23.28 1.97
CA LEU A 17 8.41 23.99 3.24
C LEU A 17 7.37 25.11 3.49
N ARG A 18 6.98 25.86 2.44
CA ARG A 18 5.95 26.91 2.55
C ARG A 18 4.53 26.39 2.74
N MET A 19 4.23 25.17 2.27
CA MET A 19 2.94 24.53 2.52
C MET A 19 2.86 23.90 3.92
N ALA A 20 3.98 23.42 4.47
CA ALA A 20 4.04 22.90 5.83
C ALA A 20 3.89 23.98 6.91
N SER A 21 4.30 25.22 6.63
CA SER A 21 4.31 26.31 7.62
C SER A 21 2.97 27.01 7.87
N LYS A 22 1.90 26.66 7.14
CA LYS A 22 0.60 27.38 7.21
C LYS A 22 -0.51 26.68 8.01
N HIS A 23 -0.26 25.52 8.60
CA HIS A 23 -1.27 24.78 9.38
C HIS A 23 -0.75 24.37 10.77
N THR A 24 -0.53 25.36 11.63
CA THR A 24 -0.42 25.15 13.09
C THR A 24 -1.78 25.38 13.73
N GLN A 25 -2.64 24.36 13.70
CA GLN A 25 -3.71 24.16 14.68
C GLN A 25 -4.22 22.71 14.65
N SER A 26 -4.31 22.12 15.85
CA SER A 26 -4.96 20.86 16.25
C SER A 26 -4.12 19.57 16.27
N CYS A 27 -3.83 19.11 17.49
CA CYS A 27 -3.12 17.88 17.89
C CYS A 27 -3.66 16.54 17.34
N ASP A 28 -4.77 16.53 16.57
CA ASP A 28 -5.30 15.29 15.96
C ASP A 28 -4.74 15.01 14.56
N LEU A 29 -3.93 15.92 13.99
CA LEU A 29 -3.42 15.78 12.62
C LEU A 29 -2.37 14.66 12.45
N ASP A 30 -1.64 14.31 13.53
CA ASP A 30 -0.52 13.35 13.55
C ASP A 30 -0.78 12.10 14.40
N SER A 31 -2.05 11.68 14.53
CA SER A 31 -2.38 10.44 15.22
C SER A 31 -2.35 9.23 14.27
N ILE A 32 -1.84 8.11 14.77
CA ILE A 32 -1.96 6.79 14.13
C ILE A 32 -2.84 5.92 15.02
N SER A 33 -3.99 5.51 14.49
CA SER A 33 -4.90 4.62 15.21
C SER A 33 -4.64 3.18 14.81
N VAL A 34 -4.46 2.30 15.79
CA VAL A 34 -4.24 0.87 15.57
C VAL A 34 -5.34 0.06 16.24
N TYR A 35 -5.84 -0.93 15.51
CA TYR A 35 -6.91 -1.83 15.95
C TYR A 35 -6.49 -3.28 15.70
N PRO A 36 -7.04 -4.26 16.43
CA PRO A 36 -6.84 -5.68 16.12
C PRO A 36 -7.43 -6.03 14.75
N LEU A 37 -6.93 -7.11 14.11
CA LEU A 37 -7.49 -7.60 12.85
C LEU A 37 -8.96 -7.99 13.01
N THR A 38 -9.30 -8.72 14.06
CA THR A 38 -10.69 -9.10 14.37
C THR A 38 -10.97 -8.87 15.85
N ARG A 39 -12.25 -8.89 16.23
CA ARG A 39 -12.62 -8.77 17.65
C ARG A 39 -12.02 -9.95 18.42
N GLY A 40 -11.22 -9.66 19.44
CA GLY A 40 -10.57 -10.66 20.29
C GLY A 40 -9.23 -11.20 19.76
N SER A 41 -8.78 -10.82 18.55
CA SER A 41 -7.43 -11.16 18.11
C SER A 41 -6.39 -10.25 18.78
N PRO A 42 -5.22 -10.77 19.20
CA PRO A 42 -4.14 -9.93 19.71
C PRO A 42 -3.64 -8.96 18.63
N VAL A 43 -3.25 -7.76 19.05
CA VAL A 43 -2.62 -6.78 18.17
C VAL A 43 -1.16 -7.17 17.97
N CYS A 44 -0.77 -7.50 16.74
CA CYS A 44 0.63 -7.64 16.36
C CYS A 44 1.08 -6.39 15.59
N LEU A 45 1.93 -5.58 16.23
CA LEU A 45 2.47 -4.37 15.62
C LEU A 45 3.65 -4.69 14.69
N PRO A 46 3.91 -3.83 13.69
CA PRO A 46 5.12 -3.96 12.90
C PRO A 46 6.39 -3.76 13.73
N SER A 47 7.45 -4.52 13.41
CA SER A 47 8.67 -4.59 14.23
C SER A 47 9.39 -3.25 14.38
N GLY A 48 9.39 -2.39 13.35
CA GLY A 48 9.94 -1.04 13.39
C GLY A 48 8.98 0.06 13.90
N PHE A 49 7.73 -0.29 14.21
CA PHE A 49 6.65 0.69 14.36
C PHE A 49 6.88 1.66 15.53
N ARG A 50 7.44 1.20 16.65
CA ARG A 50 7.71 2.06 17.83
C ARG A 50 8.82 3.08 17.59
N HIS A 51 9.85 2.72 16.82
CA HIS A 51 10.99 3.59 16.56
C HIS A 51 10.67 4.64 15.49
N LEU A 52 9.89 4.27 14.48
CA LEU A 52 9.60 5.12 13.32
C LEU A 52 8.39 6.04 13.50
N THR A 53 7.64 5.83 14.58
CA THR A 53 6.53 6.73 14.96
C THR A 53 6.92 7.69 16.08
N HIS A 54 8.21 7.84 16.38
CA HIS A 54 8.68 8.79 17.39
C HIS A 54 8.22 10.21 17.02
N GLY A 55 7.41 10.83 17.89
CA GLY A 55 6.76 12.12 17.64
C GLY A 55 5.32 12.07 17.10
N LYS A 56 4.80 10.89 16.72
CA LYS A 56 3.38 10.68 16.38
C LYS A 56 2.62 10.07 17.54
N PHE A 57 1.36 10.49 17.73
CA PHE A 57 0.49 9.93 18.75
C PHE A 57 -0.10 8.60 18.28
N VAL A 58 0.48 7.48 18.70
CA VAL A 58 -0.06 6.14 18.43
C VAL A 58 -1.15 5.81 19.45
N ARG A 59 -2.39 5.61 18.99
CA ARG A 59 -3.52 5.19 19.81
C ARG A 59 -3.84 3.72 19.52
N LEU A 60 -3.65 2.87 20.52
CA LEU A 60 -4.04 1.46 20.46
C LEU A 60 -5.48 1.33 20.97
N TYR A 61 -6.31 0.65 20.19
CA TYR A 61 -7.70 0.41 20.55
C TYR A 61 -7.98 -1.09 20.58
N GLU A 62 -8.66 -1.54 21.63
CA GLU A 62 -9.10 -2.93 21.78
C GLU A 62 -10.34 -3.23 20.93
N VAL A 63 -11.15 -2.20 20.66
CA VAL A 63 -12.43 -2.34 19.97
C VAL A 63 -12.42 -1.56 18.67
N ILE A 64 -12.85 -2.25 17.60
CA ILE A 64 -13.02 -1.67 16.27
C ILE A 64 -14.21 -0.70 16.30
N PRO A 65 -14.04 0.58 15.89
CA PRO A 65 -15.13 1.53 15.86
C PRO A 65 -16.18 1.09 14.84
N LYS A 66 -17.46 1.32 15.18
CA LYS A 66 -18.55 1.19 14.21
C LYS A 66 -18.42 2.34 13.22
N PHE A 67 -17.94 2.07 12.01
CA PHE A 67 -17.96 3.06 10.93
C PHE A 67 -19.41 3.36 10.59
N GLY A 68 -19.83 4.62 10.76
CA GLY A 68 -21.21 5.04 10.54
C GLY A 68 -21.68 4.79 9.10
N ASN A 69 -22.96 4.44 8.96
CA ASN A 69 -23.64 4.43 7.66
C ASN A 69 -23.90 5.88 7.24
N THR A 70 -22.93 6.56 6.63
CA THR A 70 -23.22 7.86 5.99
C THR A 70 -23.93 7.61 4.66
N GLU A 71 -25.10 8.23 4.48
CA GLU A 71 -26.01 8.05 3.34
C GLU A 71 -25.42 8.49 1.99
N LYS A 72 -24.37 9.32 1.99
CA LYS A 72 -23.63 9.68 0.78
C LYS A 72 -22.24 9.06 0.81
N ARG A 73 -22.08 7.93 0.12
CA ARG A 73 -20.77 7.26 -0.04
C ARG A 73 -20.17 7.64 -1.39
N PRO A 74 -18.92 8.11 -1.44
CA PRO A 74 -18.26 8.36 -2.71
C PRO A 74 -18.07 7.03 -3.46
N THR A 75 -18.54 6.96 -4.72
CA THR A 75 -18.36 5.80 -5.59
C THR A 75 -16.87 5.55 -5.83
N ARG A 76 -16.43 4.30 -5.64
CA ARG A 76 -15.02 3.94 -5.85
C ARG A 76 -14.72 3.87 -7.33
N ARG A 77 -13.48 4.16 -7.71
CA ARG A 77 -13.02 3.96 -9.09
C ARG A 77 -13.25 2.52 -9.58
N ALA A 78 -13.12 1.54 -8.70
CA ALA A 78 -13.34 0.13 -9.02
C ALA A 78 -14.79 -0.14 -9.47
N GLU A 79 -15.76 0.56 -8.89
CA GLU A 79 -17.19 0.43 -9.22
C GLU A 79 -17.50 1.16 -10.53
N VAL A 80 -16.93 2.35 -10.74
CA VAL A 80 -17.10 3.16 -11.95
C VAL A 80 -16.44 2.50 -13.17
N ALA A 81 -15.28 1.87 -13.01
CA ALA A 81 -14.56 1.22 -14.09
C ALA A 81 -15.30 -0.01 -14.66
N GLY A 82 -16.13 -0.67 -13.85
CA GLY A 82 -17.02 -1.73 -14.32
C GLY A 82 -18.20 -1.24 -15.15
N GLN A 83 -18.44 0.09 -15.22
CA GLN A 83 -19.65 0.69 -15.78
C GLN A 83 -19.40 1.60 -17.01
N LEU A 84 -18.15 1.91 -17.39
CA LEU A 84 -17.86 2.95 -18.40
C LEU A 84 -16.98 2.51 -19.59
N LEU A 85 -17.54 2.68 -20.80
CA LEU A 85 -16.82 3.00 -22.03
C LEU A 85 -16.39 4.49 -21.96
N PHE A 86 -15.13 4.77 -21.63
CA PHE A 86 -14.69 6.16 -21.43
C PHE A 86 -14.67 6.99 -22.74
N SER A 87 -15.30 8.17 -22.70
CA SER A 87 -15.13 9.21 -23.73
C SER A 87 -13.71 9.79 -23.73
N ALA A 88 -13.27 10.39 -24.84
CA ALA A 88 -11.93 10.98 -24.96
C ALA A 88 -11.69 12.19 -24.03
N GLU A 89 -12.73 12.93 -23.68
CA GLU A 89 -12.65 14.10 -22.78
C GLU A 89 -12.48 13.70 -21.31
N ASP A 90 -13.08 12.59 -20.89
CA ASP A 90 -12.89 12.02 -19.55
C ASP A 90 -11.43 11.57 -19.34
N ARG A 91 -10.77 11.11 -20.41
CA ARG A 91 -9.33 10.78 -20.38
C ARG A 91 -8.46 12.01 -20.14
N LEU A 92 -8.78 13.17 -20.74
CA LEU A 92 -8.02 14.42 -20.56
C LEU A 92 -8.16 15.03 -19.16
N LYS A 93 -9.36 15.01 -18.56
CA LYS A 93 -9.56 15.40 -17.14
C LYS A 93 -8.88 14.43 -16.17
N PHE A 94 -8.79 13.15 -16.52
CA PHE A 94 -8.06 12.14 -15.75
C PHE A 94 -6.55 12.40 -15.79
N LEU A 95 -6.01 12.88 -16.92
CA LEU A 95 -4.59 13.15 -17.11
C LEU A 95 -4.05 14.30 -16.23
N ARG A 96 -4.77 15.43 -16.10
CA ARG A 96 -4.36 16.56 -15.22
C ARG A 96 -4.34 16.21 -13.73
N ARG A 97 -5.01 15.13 -13.30
CA ARG A 97 -4.99 14.63 -11.92
C ARG A 97 -3.75 13.77 -11.59
N HIS A 98 -2.91 13.42 -12.57
CA HIS A 98 -1.83 12.45 -12.39
C HIS A 98 -0.71 12.88 -11.44
N LEU A 99 -0.28 14.14 -11.45
CA LEU A 99 0.80 14.60 -10.57
C LEU A 99 0.44 14.44 -9.08
N SER A 100 -0.80 14.76 -8.70
CA SER A 100 -1.27 14.56 -7.32
C SER A 100 -1.38 13.09 -6.91
N ARG A 101 -1.55 12.17 -7.88
CA ARG A 101 -1.75 10.74 -7.62
C ARG A 101 -0.43 10.04 -7.39
N GLU A 102 0.62 10.43 -8.11
CA GLU A 102 1.96 9.93 -7.88
C GLU A 102 2.44 10.27 -6.48
N PHE A 103 2.23 11.51 -6.02
CA PHE A 103 2.56 11.89 -4.64
C PHE A 103 1.77 11.11 -3.60
N ILE A 104 0.47 10.89 -3.85
CA ILE A 104 -0.35 10.06 -2.95
C ILE A 104 0.22 8.66 -2.86
N GLN A 105 0.47 8.02 -4.01
CA GLN A 105 0.98 6.66 -4.04
C GLN A 105 2.37 6.56 -3.43
N LEU A 106 3.28 7.48 -3.73
CA LEU A 106 4.61 7.54 -3.13
C LEU A 106 4.53 7.60 -1.60
N ALA A 107 3.63 8.42 -1.05
CA ALA A 107 3.44 8.50 0.40
C ALA A 107 2.83 7.22 0.99
N LEU A 108 1.93 6.53 0.26
CA LEU A 108 1.38 5.24 0.69
C LEU A 108 2.46 4.15 0.72
N TYR A 109 3.30 4.09 -0.32
CA TYR A 109 4.44 3.18 -0.36
C TYR A 109 5.46 3.48 0.74
N ARG A 110 5.85 4.75 0.92
CA ARG A 110 6.74 5.14 2.03
C ARG A 110 6.19 4.72 3.38
N PHE A 111 4.89 4.96 3.63
CA PHE A 111 4.27 4.52 4.87
C PHE A 111 4.34 3.00 5.04
N ALA A 112 4.04 2.21 4.00
CA ALA A 112 4.13 0.76 4.06
C ALA A 112 5.57 0.26 4.27
N LEU A 113 6.54 0.77 3.50
CA LEU A 113 7.93 0.31 3.56
C LEU A 113 8.63 0.76 4.83
N GLU A 114 8.59 2.07 5.12
CA GLU A 114 9.26 2.64 6.28
C GLU A 114 8.47 2.28 7.54
N THR A 115 7.23 2.75 7.66
CA THR A 115 6.51 2.69 8.95
C THR A 115 6.08 1.26 9.31
N CYS A 116 5.62 0.48 8.34
CA CYS A 116 5.19 -0.89 8.61
C CYS A 116 6.37 -1.86 8.52
N PHE A 117 7.07 -1.99 7.39
CA PHE A 117 8.12 -3.00 7.28
C PHE A 117 9.42 -2.64 8.03
N GLY A 118 9.63 -1.38 8.39
CA GLY A 118 10.88 -0.93 8.99
C GLY A 118 12.03 -0.87 8.00
N LEU A 119 11.73 -0.82 6.69
CA LEU A 119 12.74 -0.71 5.65
C LEU A 119 13.18 0.75 5.53
N PRO A 120 14.46 1.09 5.75
CA PRO A 120 14.93 2.45 5.59
C PRO A 120 14.98 2.76 4.09
N VAL A 121 14.29 3.81 3.69
CA VAL A 121 14.19 4.16 2.26
C VAL A 121 15.08 5.36 1.90
N TYR A 122 15.55 6.13 2.88
CA TYR A 122 16.26 7.40 2.66
C TYR A 122 17.60 7.61 3.38
N HIS A 123 18.10 6.63 4.13
CA HIS A 123 19.44 6.73 4.71
C HIS A 123 20.27 5.52 4.33
N GLN A 124 21.06 5.68 3.27
CA GLN A 124 22.35 4.99 3.20
C GLN A 124 23.26 5.68 4.21
N ASP A 125 23.09 5.39 5.50
CA ASP A 125 24.27 5.39 6.35
C ASP A 125 25.08 4.16 5.88
N PRO A 126 26.25 4.34 5.23
CA PRO A 126 27.04 3.24 4.70
C PRO A 126 27.48 2.22 5.79
N LYS A 127 27.22 2.52 7.07
CA LYS A 127 27.51 1.64 8.21
C LYS A 127 26.35 0.73 8.61
N ILE A 128 25.13 0.94 8.10
CA ILE A 128 23.99 0.05 8.39
C ILE A 128 23.85 -0.95 7.24
N SER A 129 24.55 -2.07 7.35
CA SER A 129 24.38 -3.20 6.43
C SER A 129 23.02 -3.85 6.69
N ILE A 130 22.02 -3.54 5.88
CA ILE A 130 20.79 -4.33 5.81
C ILE A 130 21.20 -5.68 5.17
N PRO A 131 20.81 -6.83 5.74
CA PRO A 131 21.06 -8.12 5.11
C PRO A 131 20.57 -8.10 3.67
N SER A 132 21.49 -8.30 2.74
CA SER A 132 21.18 -8.40 1.31
C SER A 132 20.39 -9.68 1.06
N GLY A 133 19.31 -9.60 0.26
CA GLY A 133 18.61 -10.80 -0.23
C GLY A 133 17.14 -10.95 0.16
N ASN A 134 16.48 -9.87 0.61
CA ASN A 134 15.03 -9.92 0.83
C ASN A 134 14.27 -9.89 -0.52
N VAL A 135 13.07 -10.47 -0.55
CA VAL A 135 12.16 -10.45 -1.70
C VAL A 135 10.89 -9.69 -1.32
N LEU A 136 10.60 -8.60 -2.04
CA LEU A 136 9.36 -7.85 -1.93
C LEU A 136 8.48 -8.10 -3.14
N VAL A 137 7.25 -8.55 -2.89
CA VAL A 137 6.24 -8.76 -3.92
C VAL A 137 5.19 -7.65 -3.83
N ASP A 138 5.02 -6.90 -4.92
CA ASP A 138 4.03 -5.84 -5.07
C ASP A 138 2.83 -6.33 -5.89
N LEU A 139 1.69 -6.54 -5.23
CA LEU A 139 0.47 -7.11 -5.80
C LEU A 139 -0.52 -6.00 -6.20
N GLY A 140 -0.84 -5.95 -7.49
CA GLY A 140 -1.62 -4.86 -8.08
C GLY A 140 -0.76 -3.63 -8.33
N ALA A 141 0.49 -3.87 -8.72
CA ALA A 141 1.53 -2.86 -8.95
C ALA A 141 1.14 -1.77 -9.96
N GLY A 142 0.23 -2.09 -10.89
CA GLY A 142 -0.18 -1.24 -11.99
C GLY A 142 0.98 -0.67 -12.80
N GLY A 143 0.77 0.50 -13.39
CA GLY A 143 1.82 1.24 -14.10
C GLY A 143 2.81 1.97 -13.19
N ILE A 144 2.67 1.89 -11.85
CA ILE A 144 3.41 2.78 -10.95
C ILE A 144 4.87 2.38 -10.75
N ASN A 145 5.21 1.11 -11.01
CA ASN A 145 6.59 0.66 -11.11
C ASN A 145 7.30 1.18 -12.38
N SER A 146 6.56 1.86 -13.26
CA SER A 146 7.10 2.68 -14.34
C SER A 146 7.40 4.12 -13.90
N ASN A 147 6.92 4.55 -12.71
CA ASN A 147 7.29 5.83 -12.13
C ASN A 147 8.71 5.70 -11.54
N PRO A 148 9.68 6.50 -11.99
CA PRO A 148 11.07 6.37 -11.56
C PRO A 148 11.26 6.66 -10.07
N THR A 149 10.39 7.45 -9.43
CA THR A 149 10.50 7.78 -8.02
C THR A 149 10.07 6.61 -7.13
N VAL A 150 8.95 5.96 -7.44
CA VAL A 150 8.52 4.74 -6.74
C VAL A 150 9.44 3.57 -7.07
N GLY A 151 9.89 3.46 -8.32
CA GLY A 151 10.92 2.50 -8.71
C GLY A 151 12.18 2.66 -7.87
N LYS A 152 12.74 3.87 -7.77
CA LYS A 152 13.91 4.16 -6.90
C LYS A 152 13.63 3.86 -5.44
N LEU A 153 12.45 4.18 -4.94
CA LEU A 153 12.01 3.91 -3.56
C LEU A 153 12.07 2.41 -3.24
N LEU A 154 11.57 1.57 -4.14
CA LEU A 154 11.56 0.12 -3.98
C LEU A 154 12.97 -0.47 -4.16
N SER A 155 13.76 0.13 -5.07
CA SER A 155 15.11 -0.33 -5.42
C SER A 155 16.22 0.14 -4.48
N SER A 156 15.95 1.14 -3.63
CA SER A 156 16.94 1.66 -2.68
C SER A 156 17.16 0.73 -1.49
N SER A 157 16.28 -0.26 -1.32
CA SER A 157 16.45 -1.38 -0.39
C SER A 157 17.14 -2.53 -1.11
N HIS A 158 18.04 -3.27 -0.45
CA HIS A 158 18.73 -4.47 -0.97
C HIS A 158 17.77 -5.66 -1.18
N THR A 159 16.67 -5.40 -1.88
CA THR A 159 15.47 -6.22 -1.98
C THR A 159 15.21 -6.50 -3.44
N LEU A 160 15.03 -7.77 -3.79
CA LEU A 160 14.49 -8.16 -5.08
C LEU A 160 13.01 -7.79 -5.13
N VAL A 161 12.63 -6.91 -6.04
CA VAL A 161 11.25 -6.43 -6.17
C VAL A 161 10.57 -7.13 -7.33
N ILE A 162 9.41 -7.75 -7.06
CA ILE A 162 8.58 -8.42 -8.07
C ILE A 162 7.20 -7.75 -8.09
N GLY A 163 6.85 -7.06 -9.18
CA GLY A 163 5.54 -6.45 -9.37
C GLY A 163 4.60 -7.33 -10.19
N ALA A 164 3.42 -7.64 -9.68
CA ALA A 164 2.39 -8.43 -10.34
C ALA A 164 1.15 -7.58 -10.69
N ASP A 165 0.75 -7.55 -11.97
CA ASP A 165 -0.48 -6.87 -12.44
C ASP A 165 -0.95 -7.40 -13.81
N LEU A 166 -2.15 -7.01 -14.24
CA LEU A 166 -2.79 -7.31 -15.52
C LEU A 166 -2.21 -6.56 -16.72
N TYR A 167 -1.58 -5.40 -16.50
CA TYR A 167 -1.28 -4.47 -17.59
C TYR A 167 -0.22 -4.99 -18.56
N HIS A 168 -0.45 -4.84 -19.87
CA HIS A 168 0.47 -5.24 -20.93
C HIS A 168 1.27 -4.08 -21.55
N SER A 169 0.87 -2.83 -21.34
CA SER A 169 1.54 -1.65 -21.92
C SER A 169 2.52 -0.98 -20.94
N TRP A 170 3.42 -1.75 -20.36
CA TRP A 170 4.48 -1.19 -19.53
C TRP A 170 5.55 -0.75 -20.51
N SER A 171 5.59 0.54 -20.84
CA SER A 171 6.70 1.09 -21.62
C SER A 171 8.00 0.70 -20.91
N CYS A 172 8.78 -0.14 -21.59
CA CYS A 172 9.99 -0.74 -21.09
C CYS A 172 10.99 0.36 -20.79
N LEU A 173 11.05 0.84 -19.55
CA LEU A 173 12.24 1.54 -19.08
C LEU A 173 13.33 0.46 -18.99
N PRO A 174 14.38 0.51 -19.85
CA PRO A 174 15.35 -0.59 -19.99
C PRO A 174 16.19 -0.89 -18.75
N SER A 175 16.01 -0.09 -17.68
CA SER A 175 16.88 -0.07 -16.50
C SER A 175 16.11 -0.15 -15.18
N SER A 176 14.86 -0.61 -15.18
CA SER A 176 14.11 -0.81 -13.93
C SER A 176 14.58 -2.12 -13.26
N PRO A 177 15.05 -2.10 -12.01
CA PRO A 177 15.51 -3.30 -11.30
C PRO A 177 14.33 -4.13 -10.72
N ILE A 178 13.10 -3.85 -11.16
CA ILE A 178 11.88 -4.54 -10.72
C ILE A 178 11.54 -5.64 -11.73
N ILE A 179 11.47 -6.88 -11.26
CA ILE A 179 10.94 -8.01 -12.04
C ILE A 179 9.43 -7.85 -12.17
N ARG A 180 8.89 -8.13 -13.35
CA ARG A 180 7.48 -7.86 -13.68
C ARG A 180 6.79 -9.15 -14.06
N LEU A 181 5.68 -9.43 -13.40
CA LEU A 181 4.84 -10.60 -13.66
C LEU A 181 3.48 -10.14 -14.17
N THR A 182 3.14 -10.51 -15.39
CA THR A 182 1.79 -10.31 -15.89
C THR A 182 0.88 -11.39 -15.31
N CYS A 183 -0.04 -10.97 -14.44
CA CYS A 183 -0.87 -11.85 -13.64
C CYS A 183 -2.26 -11.22 -13.46
N ASP A 184 -3.32 -11.96 -13.80
CA ASP A 184 -4.69 -11.58 -13.52
C ASP A 184 -5.02 -11.93 -12.07
N LEU A 185 -4.70 -11.03 -11.14
CA LEU A 185 -4.96 -11.22 -9.71
C LEU A 185 -6.46 -11.32 -9.33
N VAL A 186 -7.38 -11.15 -10.29
CA VAL A 186 -8.82 -11.33 -10.10
C VAL A 186 -9.29 -12.70 -10.58
N LYS A 187 -8.77 -13.18 -11.72
CA LYS A 187 -9.20 -14.44 -12.34
C LYS A 187 -8.27 -15.62 -12.07
N GLN A 188 -6.97 -15.38 -11.94
CA GLN A 188 -6.00 -16.43 -11.66
C GLN A 188 -6.08 -16.83 -10.19
N GLN A 189 -6.12 -18.13 -9.97
CA GLN A 189 -6.16 -18.72 -8.64
C GLN A 189 -4.76 -18.83 -8.02
N THR A 190 -3.70 -18.77 -8.85
CA THR A 190 -2.32 -18.95 -8.40
C THR A 190 -1.39 -17.96 -9.08
N ILE A 191 -0.64 -17.22 -8.27
CA ILE A 191 0.45 -16.34 -8.69
C ILE A 191 1.68 -17.22 -9.00
N PRO A 192 2.35 -17.05 -10.16
CA PRO A 192 3.45 -17.93 -10.63
C PRO A 192 4.76 -17.69 -9.87
N LEU A 193 4.72 -17.84 -8.56
CA LEU A 193 5.82 -17.73 -7.62
C LEU A 193 5.78 -18.93 -6.67
N ARG A 194 6.94 -19.43 -6.26
CA ARG A 194 7.05 -20.54 -5.32
C ARG A 194 6.45 -20.18 -3.95
N ASN A 195 6.03 -21.19 -3.19
CA ASN A 195 5.58 -20.99 -1.81
C ASN A 195 6.71 -20.35 -0.98
N GLU A 196 6.33 -19.52 0.00
CA GLU A 196 7.24 -18.97 1.01
C GLU A 196 8.46 -18.27 0.40
N CYS A 197 8.22 -17.52 -0.68
CA CYS A 197 9.27 -16.80 -1.39
C CYS A 197 9.40 -15.34 -0.98
N ALA A 198 8.38 -14.77 -0.34
CA ALA A 198 8.29 -13.34 -0.08
C ALA A 198 8.59 -13.04 1.39
N ASP A 199 9.57 -12.16 1.60
CA ASP A 199 9.83 -11.47 2.87
C ASP A 199 8.74 -10.45 3.16
N PHE A 200 8.42 -9.69 2.12
CA PHE A 200 7.50 -8.57 2.18
C PHE A 200 6.48 -8.71 1.06
N ILE A 201 5.20 -8.55 1.39
CA ILE A 201 4.14 -8.41 0.40
C ILE A 201 3.49 -7.04 0.60
N VAL A 202 3.49 -6.22 -0.44
CA VAL A 202 2.78 -4.95 -0.44
C VAL A 202 1.67 -4.97 -1.48
N SER A 203 0.53 -4.39 -1.15
CA SER A 203 -0.54 -4.16 -2.12
C SER A 203 -1.14 -2.80 -1.85
N ILE A 204 -0.88 -1.83 -2.73
CA ILE A 204 -1.36 -0.46 -2.60
C ILE A 204 -2.51 -0.21 -3.57
N SER A 205 -3.67 0.15 -3.03
CA SER A 205 -4.83 0.52 -3.83
C SER A 205 -5.31 -0.57 -4.80
N PHE A 206 -5.24 -1.84 -4.42
CA PHE A 206 -5.71 -2.97 -5.22
C PHE A 206 -6.92 -3.72 -4.63
N ILE A 207 -6.93 -4.03 -3.33
CA ILE A 207 -7.96 -4.91 -2.73
C ILE A 207 -9.40 -4.43 -2.97
N GLN A 208 -9.62 -3.11 -3.11
CA GLN A 208 -10.96 -2.60 -3.38
C GLN A 208 -11.56 -3.13 -4.69
N TRP A 209 -10.75 -3.52 -5.67
CA TRP A 209 -11.21 -4.16 -6.91
C TRP A 209 -11.80 -5.55 -6.66
N LEU A 210 -11.22 -6.31 -5.71
CA LEU A 210 -11.72 -7.62 -5.30
C LEU A 210 -13.04 -7.49 -4.54
N THR A 211 -13.16 -6.47 -3.67
CA THR A 211 -14.39 -6.21 -2.89
C THR A 211 -15.51 -5.57 -3.71
N ALA A 212 -15.18 -4.94 -4.86
CA ALA A 212 -16.15 -4.30 -5.75
C ALA A 212 -16.67 -5.22 -6.85
N SER A 213 -15.97 -6.32 -7.18
CA SER A 213 -16.30 -7.24 -8.27
C SER A 213 -17.76 -7.71 -8.25
N THR A 214 -18.44 -7.76 -9.39
CA THR A 214 -19.86 -8.17 -9.47
C THR A 214 -20.09 -9.68 -9.34
N GLY A 215 -19.03 -10.49 -9.38
CA GLY A 215 -19.10 -11.95 -9.17
C GLY A 215 -19.08 -12.36 -7.70
N ASP A 216 -18.64 -13.60 -7.42
CA ASP A 216 -18.44 -14.08 -6.04
C ASP A 216 -17.21 -13.41 -5.39
N LYS A 217 -17.42 -12.17 -4.93
CA LYS A 217 -16.46 -11.34 -4.19
C LYS A 217 -15.79 -12.10 -3.07
N SER A 218 -16.55 -12.94 -2.38
CA SER A 218 -16.10 -13.69 -1.22
C SER A 218 -15.04 -14.71 -1.63
N THR A 219 -15.30 -15.46 -2.70
CA THR A 219 -14.39 -16.47 -3.22
C THR A 219 -13.14 -15.85 -3.84
N ILE A 220 -13.27 -14.81 -4.67
CA ILE A 220 -12.12 -14.14 -5.29
C ILE A 220 -11.20 -13.53 -4.23
N LEU A 221 -11.75 -12.81 -3.26
CA LEU A 221 -10.97 -12.26 -2.17
C LEU A 221 -10.31 -13.36 -1.32
N ASN A 222 -10.99 -14.48 -1.11
CA ASN A 222 -10.42 -15.61 -0.37
C ASN A 222 -9.23 -16.21 -1.12
N ALA A 223 -9.36 -16.46 -2.42
CA ALA A 223 -8.28 -16.98 -3.25
C ALA A 223 -7.06 -16.04 -3.22
N PHE A 224 -7.27 -14.73 -3.41
CA PHE A 224 -6.19 -13.75 -3.30
C PHE A 224 -5.49 -13.77 -1.94
N LEU A 225 -6.24 -13.81 -0.84
CA LEU A 225 -5.65 -13.81 0.50
C LEU A 225 -4.94 -15.14 0.82
N SER A 226 -5.43 -16.26 0.28
CA SER A 226 -4.73 -17.55 0.34
C SER A 226 -3.40 -17.48 -0.39
N GLU A 227 -3.32 -16.81 -1.53
CA GLU A 227 -2.07 -16.59 -2.26
C GLU A 227 -1.10 -15.70 -1.48
N VAL A 228 -1.60 -14.63 -0.84
CA VAL A 228 -0.78 -13.81 0.07
C VAL A 228 -0.17 -14.69 1.17
N ALA A 229 -0.98 -15.54 1.82
CA ALA A 229 -0.50 -16.43 2.86
C ALA A 229 0.52 -17.47 2.34
N ARG A 230 0.26 -18.06 1.16
CA ARG A 230 1.14 -19.06 0.52
C ARG A 230 2.50 -18.48 0.15
N LEU A 231 2.54 -17.25 -0.35
CA LEU A 231 3.78 -16.60 -0.78
C LEU A 231 4.62 -16.11 0.41
N LEU A 232 3.98 -15.76 1.52
CA LEU A 232 4.67 -15.19 2.68
C LEU A 232 5.46 -16.26 3.42
N ARG A 233 6.78 -16.06 3.54
CA ARG A 233 7.64 -16.96 4.31
C ARG A 233 7.37 -16.85 5.82
N SER A 234 7.84 -17.83 6.58
CA SER A 234 7.93 -17.76 8.04
C SER A 234 8.61 -16.45 8.49
N GLY A 235 8.00 -15.74 9.45
CA GLY A 235 8.43 -14.40 9.87
C GLY A 235 8.14 -13.25 8.90
N GLY A 236 7.71 -13.53 7.67
CA GLY A 236 7.42 -12.56 6.61
C GLY A 236 6.25 -11.64 6.95
N GLN A 237 6.23 -10.46 6.32
CA GLN A 237 5.28 -9.38 6.61
C GLN A 237 4.49 -8.94 5.37
N CYS A 238 3.24 -8.52 5.57
CA CYS A 238 2.35 -8.08 4.52
C CYS A 238 1.64 -6.77 4.89
N VAL A 239 1.53 -5.85 3.94
CA VAL A 239 0.74 -4.61 4.06
C VAL A 239 -0.23 -4.49 2.89
N LEU A 240 -1.52 -4.47 3.21
CA LEU A 240 -2.60 -4.28 2.26
C LEU A 240 -3.26 -2.91 2.50
N GLN A 241 -3.01 -1.96 1.61
CA GLN A 241 -3.65 -0.64 1.62
C GLN A 241 -4.76 -0.62 0.56
N PHE A 242 -5.96 -0.21 0.95
CA PHE A 242 -7.07 -0.08 -0.01
C PHE A 242 -8.08 0.99 0.39
N TYR A 243 -9.05 1.21 -0.50
CA TYR A 243 -10.14 2.16 -0.30
C TYR A 243 -11.45 1.40 -0.04
N PRO A 244 -11.78 1.09 1.23
CA PRO A 244 -13.04 0.44 1.57
C PRO A 244 -14.22 1.37 1.28
N GLN A 245 -15.36 0.81 0.86
CA GLN A 245 -16.62 1.54 0.76
C GLN A 245 -17.29 1.71 2.12
N SER A 246 -17.03 0.77 3.04
CA SER A 246 -17.62 0.76 4.37
C SER A 246 -16.71 0.03 5.38
N GLY A 247 -17.02 0.15 6.67
CA GLY A 247 -16.37 -0.67 7.70
C GLY A 247 -16.55 -2.17 7.48
N ALA A 248 -17.62 -2.60 6.79
CA ALA A 248 -17.85 -4.00 6.46
C ALA A 248 -16.78 -4.55 5.52
N ASP A 249 -16.27 -3.75 4.57
CA ASP A 249 -15.18 -4.17 3.67
C ASP A 249 -13.90 -4.44 4.46
N ILE A 250 -13.57 -3.56 5.41
CA ILE A 250 -12.40 -3.73 6.29
C ILE A 250 -12.55 -5.01 7.11
N ASN A 251 -13.72 -5.21 7.73
CA ASN A 251 -14.01 -6.40 8.51
C ASN A 251 -13.95 -7.68 7.66
N LEU A 252 -14.49 -7.65 6.44
CA LEU A 252 -14.47 -8.78 5.52
C LEU A 252 -13.03 -9.19 5.18
N VAL A 253 -12.18 -8.22 4.79
CA VAL A 253 -10.77 -8.50 4.46
C VAL A 253 -10.04 -9.04 5.69
N CYS A 254 -10.19 -8.42 6.86
CA CYS A 254 -9.51 -8.89 8.07
C CYS A 254 -9.97 -10.28 8.50
N HIS A 255 -11.29 -10.56 8.50
CA HIS A 255 -11.82 -11.86 8.89
C HIS A 255 -11.33 -12.97 7.94
N LYS A 256 -11.30 -12.72 6.63
CA LYS A 256 -10.76 -13.68 5.68
C LYS A 256 -9.27 -13.86 5.86
N LEU A 257 -8.51 -12.79 6.05
CA LEU A 257 -7.06 -12.87 6.27
C LEU A 257 -6.72 -13.70 7.51
N THR A 258 -7.47 -13.58 8.60
CA THR A 258 -7.27 -14.42 9.80
C THR A 258 -7.70 -15.87 9.63
N ARG A 259 -8.47 -16.19 8.57
CA ARG A 259 -8.97 -17.56 8.30
C ARG A 259 -8.13 -18.31 7.28
N VAL A 260 -7.49 -17.61 6.34
CA VAL A 260 -6.68 -18.28 5.29
C VAL A 260 -5.44 -18.96 5.84
N HIS A 261 -4.91 -18.50 6.98
CA HIS A 261 -3.76 -19.15 7.61
C HIS A 261 -3.75 -18.85 9.12
N PRO A 262 -3.76 -19.89 9.99
CA PRO A 262 -3.89 -19.71 11.45
C PRO A 262 -2.71 -18.96 12.08
N HIS A 263 -1.53 -19.00 11.45
CA HIS A 263 -0.35 -18.29 11.94
C HIS A 263 -0.22 -16.84 11.44
N LEU A 264 -1.24 -16.28 10.78
CA LEU A 264 -1.24 -14.85 10.47
C LEU A 264 -1.76 -14.05 11.65
N SER A 265 -0.92 -13.14 12.14
CA SER A 265 -1.26 -12.14 13.15
C SER A 265 -1.06 -10.75 12.58
N GLY A 266 -1.66 -9.73 13.18
CA GLY A 266 -1.47 -8.38 12.66
C GLY A 266 -2.32 -7.32 13.32
N CYS A 267 -2.52 -6.24 12.59
CA CYS A 267 -3.35 -5.12 13.02
C CYS A 267 -3.88 -4.31 11.83
N ARG A 268 -4.92 -3.54 12.10
CA ARG A 268 -5.41 -2.49 11.21
C ARG A 268 -4.74 -1.19 11.63
N ILE A 269 -4.20 -0.45 10.69
CA ILE A 269 -3.57 0.85 10.91
C ILE A 269 -4.37 1.88 10.11
N ILE A 270 -4.88 2.89 10.81
CA ILE A 270 -5.53 4.04 10.21
C ILE A 270 -4.64 5.25 10.45
N SER A 271 -4.14 5.84 9.37
CA SER A 271 -3.20 6.95 9.43
C SER A 271 -3.47 7.95 8.31
N ARG A 272 -2.88 9.14 8.45
CA ARG A 272 -2.83 10.17 7.42
C ARG A 272 -1.38 10.30 6.91
N PRO A 273 -0.96 9.52 5.89
CA PRO A 273 0.39 9.64 5.33
C PRO A 273 0.67 10.99 4.65
N LEU A 274 -0.37 11.76 4.31
CA LEU A 274 -0.29 13.08 3.70
C LEU A 274 -1.28 14.03 4.39
N LEU A 275 -0.79 15.11 4.99
CA LEU A 275 -1.58 16.06 5.79
C LEU A 275 -2.81 16.62 5.06
N ASN A 276 -2.68 16.89 3.76
CA ASN A 276 -3.77 17.46 2.94
C ASN A 276 -4.72 16.40 2.38
N ARG A 277 -4.70 15.17 2.91
CA ARG A 277 -5.54 14.06 2.46
C ARG A 277 -6.25 13.41 3.64
N GLY A 278 -7.41 12.81 3.34
CA GLY A 278 -8.15 12.02 4.32
C GLY A 278 -7.38 10.77 4.76
N LEU A 279 -7.83 10.19 5.88
CA LEU A 279 -7.29 8.96 6.46
C LEU A 279 -7.20 7.81 5.44
N LYS A 280 -6.22 6.94 5.66
CA LYS A 280 -5.92 5.77 4.85
C LYS A 280 -5.91 4.54 5.76
N VAL A 281 -6.46 3.46 5.23
CA VAL A 281 -6.51 2.17 5.91
C VAL A 281 -5.40 1.29 5.35
N PHE A 282 -4.63 0.71 6.27
CA PHE A 282 -3.62 -0.30 6.01
C PHE A 282 -3.95 -1.51 6.88
N ILE A 283 -3.92 -2.71 6.30
CA ILE A 283 -3.94 -3.96 7.05
C ILE A 283 -2.52 -4.49 7.05
N TYR A 284 -1.93 -4.58 8.23
CA TYR A 284 -0.64 -5.20 8.44
C TYR A 284 -0.85 -6.62 8.94
N ALA A 285 -0.10 -7.58 8.40
CA ALA A 285 -0.05 -8.94 8.90
C ALA A 285 1.38 -9.48 8.87
N ARG A 286 1.66 -10.43 9.75
CA ARG A 286 2.92 -11.16 9.84
C ARG A 286 2.62 -12.63 10.04
N ARG A 287 3.38 -13.48 9.35
CA ARG A 287 3.39 -14.92 9.61
C ARG A 287 4.22 -15.20 10.84
N ILE A 288 3.59 -15.70 11.89
CA ILE A 288 4.24 -16.25 13.08
C ILE A 288 4.64 -17.70 12.76
N ASP A 289 5.67 -18.20 13.40
CA ASP A 289 6.08 -19.60 13.34
C ASP A 289 5.19 -20.48 14.22
#